data_AF-A0A3S0S6S4-F1
#
_entry.id   AF-A0A3S0S6S4-F1
#
_cell.length_a   1.000
_cell.length_b   1.000
_cell.length_c   1.000
_cell.angle_alpha   90.00
_cell.angle_beta   90.00
_cell.angle_gamma   90.00
#
_symmetry.space_group_name_H-M   'P 1'
#
loop_
_entity.id
_entity.type
_entity.pdbx_description
1 polymer ?
#
loop_
_entity_poly.entity_id
_entity_poly.type
_entity_poly.pdbx_seq_one_letter_code
_entity_poly.pdbx_strand_id
1 'polypeptide(L)'
;MKDQHDNKTIDAFKPLPKTSAERQLEYRERNREKGDTKRLDTIIDLDCYLALKEISRLENETMRQTLERIIKDASDRTPGALARLFGFKEV
;
A
#
# COMPACT_ATOMS: atom_id res chain seq x y z
N MET A 1 -30.04 -13.28 42.15
CA MET A 1 -29.20 -13.92 41.12
C MET A 1 -28.15 -12.89 40.72
N LYS A 2 -26.85 -13.13 40.96
CA LYS A 2 -25.77 -12.21 40.53
C LYS A 2 -25.47 -12.50 39.05
N ASP A 3 -25.55 -11.46 38.22
CA ASP A 3 -25.22 -11.51 36.81
C ASP A 3 -23.73 -11.89 36.64
N GLN A 4 -23.45 -12.94 35.87
CA GLN A 4 -22.09 -13.51 35.68
C GLN A 4 -21.35 -12.88 34.48
N HIS A 5 -21.87 -11.79 33.92
CA HIS A 5 -21.30 -11.12 32.74
C HIS A 5 -20.95 -9.65 32.97
N ASP A 6 -20.51 -9.28 34.17
CA ASP A 6 -19.94 -7.95 34.40
C ASP A 6 -18.46 -7.93 33.97
N ASN A 7 -18.22 -7.90 32.65
CA ASN A 7 -16.89 -7.80 32.02
C ASN A 7 -16.27 -6.39 32.12
N LYS A 8 -16.83 -5.48 32.93
CA LYS A 8 -16.40 -4.07 33.03
C LYS A 8 -15.00 -3.88 33.61
N THR A 9 -14.38 -4.92 34.17
CA THR A 9 -13.05 -4.85 34.77
C THR A 9 -11.90 -5.10 33.78
N ILE A 10 -12.18 -5.61 32.57
CA ILE A 10 -11.14 -6.04 31.62
C ILE A 10 -10.69 -4.90 30.68
N ASP A 11 -11.46 -3.82 30.58
CA ASP A 11 -11.15 -2.69 29.69
C ASP A 11 -10.12 -1.70 30.27
N ALA A 12 -9.77 -1.81 31.55
CA ALA A 12 -8.85 -0.87 32.21
C ALA A 12 -7.38 -1.01 31.77
N PHE A 13 -7.03 -2.08 31.05
CA PHE A 13 -5.65 -2.39 30.63
C PHE A 13 -5.46 -2.40 29.11
N LYS A 14 -6.47 -2.04 28.32
CA LYS A 14 -6.27 -1.90 26.88
C LYS A 14 -5.49 -0.61 26.62
N PRO A 15 -4.44 -0.65 25.79
CA PRO A 15 -3.78 0.58 25.37
C PRO A 15 -4.82 1.49 24.73
N LEU A 16 -4.74 2.78 25.05
CA LEU A 16 -5.64 3.79 24.50
C LEU A 16 -5.68 3.64 22.97
N PRO A 17 -6.86 3.77 22.35
CA PRO A 17 -7.00 3.65 20.92
C PRO A 17 -6.11 4.69 20.24
N LYS A 18 -5.22 4.22 19.35
CA LYS A 18 -4.27 5.09 18.63
C LYS A 18 -5.02 6.17 17.87
N THR A 19 -4.50 7.39 17.95
CA THR A 19 -4.99 8.51 17.16
C THR A 19 -4.77 8.24 15.66
N SER A 20 -5.48 8.97 14.79
CA SER A 20 -5.31 8.85 13.34
C SER A 20 -3.86 9.17 12.91
N ALA A 21 -3.23 10.14 13.56
CA ALA A 21 -1.84 10.52 13.32
C ALA A 21 -0.85 9.40 13.70
N GLU A 22 -1.03 8.79 14.88
CA GLU A 22 -0.21 7.66 15.34
C GLU A 22 -0.34 6.45 14.42
N ARG A 23 -1.56 6.14 13.94
CA ARG A 23 -1.78 5.06 12.96
C ARG A 23 -1.06 5.32 11.64
N GLN A 24 -1.03 6.57 11.18
CA GLN A 24 -0.30 6.93 9.95
C GLN A 24 1.21 6.87 10.14
N LEU A 25 1.73 7.28 11.30
CA LEU A 25 3.15 7.17 11.63
C LEU A 25 3.60 5.70 11.65
N GLU A 26 2.87 4.84 12.37
CA GLU A 26 3.18 3.41 12.45
C GLU A 26 3.07 2.69 11.09
N TYR A 27 2.12 3.10 10.23
CA TYR A 27 2.06 2.59 8.86
C TYR A 27 3.31 3.00 8.05
N ARG A 28 3.78 4.24 8.21
CA ARG A 28 5.00 4.73 7.54
C ARG A 28 6.23 4.02 8.06
N GLU A 29 6.34 3.80 9.37
CA GLU A 29 7.46 3.11 10.00
C GLU A 29 7.53 1.64 9.57
N ARG A 30 6.41 0.90 9.63
CA ARG A 30 6.36 -0.49 9.15
C ARG A 30 6.76 -0.65 7.68
N ASN A 31 6.41 0.30 6.83
CA ASN A 31 6.81 0.26 5.42
C ASN A 31 8.25 0.71 5.19
N ARG A 32 8.78 1.61 6.04
CA ARG A 32 10.19 2.04 6.02
C ARG A 32 11.13 0.91 6.46
N GLU A 33 10.77 0.19 7.52
CA GLU A 33 11.56 -0.93 8.07
C GLU A 33 11.65 -2.12 7.12
N LYS A 34 10.60 -2.36 6.33
CA LYS A 34 10.61 -3.44 5.33
C LYS A 34 11.57 -3.19 4.17
N GLY A 35 12.06 -1.95 3.95
CA GLY A 35 13.08 -1.63 2.94
C GLY A 35 12.67 -1.74 1.47
N ASP A 36 11.70 -2.60 1.15
CA ASP A 36 11.37 -3.06 -0.20
C ASP A 36 10.28 -2.23 -0.90
N THR A 37 9.72 -1.23 -0.22
CA THR A 37 8.63 -0.41 -0.76
C THR A 37 8.92 1.08 -0.61
N LYS A 38 8.54 1.87 -1.63
CA LYS A 38 8.66 3.33 -1.64
C LYS A 38 7.29 3.94 -1.88
N ARG A 39 7.04 5.09 -1.25
CA ARG A 39 5.80 5.86 -1.44
C ARG A 39 5.86 6.62 -2.77
N LEU A 40 4.79 6.53 -3.55
CA LEU A 40 4.56 7.31 -4.76
C LEU A 40 3.51 8.39 -4.46
N ASP A 41 3.94 9.64 -4.30
CA ASP A 41 3.05 10.80 -4.15
C ASP A 41 2.85 11.43 -5.53
N THR A 42 1.68 11.22 -6.15
CA THR A 42 1.41 11.68 -7.52
C THR A 42 -0.03 12.17 -7.70
N ILE A 43 -0.23 13.00 -8.71
CA ILE A 43 -1.52 13.45 -9.23
C ILE A 43 -1.59 12.99 -10.68
N ILE A 44 -2.68 12.33 -11.07
CA ILE A 44 -2.90 11.82 -12.42
C ILE A 44 -4.21 12.35 -12.97
N ASP A 45 -4.36 12.35 -14.30
CA ASP A 45 -5.58 12.76 -14.97
C ASP A 45 -6.79 11.91 -14.53
N LEU A 46 -7.96 12.54 -14.52
CA LEU A 46 -9.21 11.91 -14.07
C LEU A 46 -9.53 10.65 -14.88
N ASP A 47 -9.36 10.71 -16.19
CA ASP A 47 -9.63 9.58 -17.08
C ASP A 47 -8.70 8.39 -16.77
N CYS A 48 -7.41 8.66 -16.50
CA CYS A 48 -6.47 7.63 -16.07
C CYS A 48 -6.84 7.03 -14.72
N TYR A 49 -7.30 7.86 -13.78
CA TYR A 49 -7.78 7.38 -12.49
C TYR A 49 -9.01 6.47 -12.62
N LEU A 50 -9.99 6.87 -13.43
CA LEU A 50 -11.19 6.07 -13.68
C LEU A 50 -10.85 4.75 -14.37
N ALA A 51 -9.96 4.78 -15.36
CA ALA A 51 -9.48 3.58 -16.03
C ALA A 51 -8.77 2.63 -15.06
N LEU A 52 -7.85 3.14 -14.23
CA LEU A 52 -7.16 2.34 -13.21
C LEU A 52 -8.13 1.70 -12.23
N LYS A 53 -9.15 2.45 -11.80
CA LYS A 53 -10.20 1.95 -10.91
C LYS A 53 -10.99 0.81 -11.54
N GLU A 54 -11.46 0.97 -12.78
CA GLU A 54 -12.23 -0.08 -13.45
C GLU A 54 -11.39 -1.34 -13.73
N ILE A 55 -10.14 -1.18 -14.18
CA ILE A 55 -9.23 -2.33 -14.40
C ILE A 55 -9.02 -3.08 -13.08
N SER A 56 -8.73 -2.36 -11.99
CA SER A 56 -8.53 -3.00 -10.68
C SER A 56 -9.77 -3.78 -10.21
N ARG A 57 -10.96 -3.27 -10.51
CA ARG A 57 -12.23 -3.95 -10.20
C ARG A 57 -12.42 -5.22 -11.02
N LEU A 58 -12.11 -5.20 -12.32
CA LEU A 58 -12.27 -6.35 -13.21
C LEU A 58 -11.30 -7.48 -12.85
N GLU A 59 -10.07 -7.15 -12.47
CA GLU A 59 -9.01 -8.10 -12.15
C GLU A 59 -9.01 -8.56 -10.67
N ASN A 60 -9.97 -8.07 -9.85
CA ASN A 60 -10.01 -8.29 -8.39
C ASN A 60 -8.71 -7.88 -7.68
N GLU A 61 -8.07 -6.80 -8.15
CA GLU A 61 -6.84 -6.24 -7.60
C GLU A 61 -7.11 -4.90 -6.90
N THR A 62 -6.18 -4.50 -6.03
CA THR A 62 -6.15 -3.10 -5.56
C THR A 62 -5.57 -2.20 -6.66
N MET A 63 -5.98 -0.93 -6.72
CA MET A 63 -5.41 0.05 -7.66
C MET A 63 -3.87 0.11 -7.58
N ARG A 64 -3.28 -0.09 -6.38
CA ARG A 64 -1.82 -0.21 -6.20
C ARG A 64 -1.25 -1.41 -6.95
N GLN A 65 -1.83 -2.60 -6.78
CA GLN A 65 -1.37 -3.82 -7.45
C GLN A 65 -1.49 -3.71 -8.96
N THR A 66 -2.63 -3.19 -9.44
CA THR A 66 -2.85 -2.96 -10.86
C THR A 66 -1.84 -1.96 -11.43
N LEU A 67 -1.56 -0.86 -10.73
CA LEU A 67 -0.54 0.11 -11.15
C LEU A 67 0.86 -0.52 -11.19
N GLU A 68 1.25 -1.27 -10.15
CA GLU A 68 2.52 -1.99 -10.12
C GLU A 68 2.66 -3.00 -11.26
N ARG A 69 1.59 -3.73 -11.59
CA ARG A 69 1.55 -4.67 -12.71
C ARG A 69 1.72 -3.97 -14.04
N ILE A 70 0.95 -2.91 -14.31
CA ILE A 70 1.05 -2.12 -15.55
C ILE A 70 2.47 -1.55 -15.72
N ILE A 71 3.08 -1.04 -14.65
CA ILE A 71 4.45 -0.52 -14.68
C ILE A 71 5.46 -1.64 -15.00
N LYS A 72 5.32 -2.82 -14.39
CA LYS A 72 6.17 -3.98 -14.67
C LYS A 72 6.03 -4.45 -16.11
N ASP A 73 4.80 -4.64 -16.59
CA ASP A 73 4.50 -5.05 -17.96
C ASP A 73 5.08 -4.04 -18.97
N ALA A 74 4.99 -2.75 -18.68
CA ALA A 74 5.57 -1.69 -19.52
C ALA A 74 7.10 -1.68 -19.47
N SER A 75 7.70 -1.95 -18.32
CA SER A 75 9.15 -2.08 -18.14
C SER A 75 9.70 -3.28 -18.91
N ASP A 76 9.02 -4.42 -18.89
CA ASP A 76 9.45 -5.62 -19.60
C ASP A 76 9.41 -5.44 -21.11
N ARG A 77 8.43 -4.68 -21.61
CA ARG A 77 8.34 -4.28 -23.03
C ARG A 77 9.37 -3.23 -23.43
N THR A 78 9.97 -2.54 -22.46
CA THR A 78 10.99 -1.52 -22.67
C THR A 78 12.33 -2.05 -22.18
N PRO A 79 13.02 -2.91 -22.97
CA PRO A 79 14.32 -3.42 -22.58
C PRO A 79 15.22 -2.27 -22.11
N GLY A 80 15.75 -2.47 -20.91
CA GLY A 80 16.64 -1.53 -20.26
C GLY A 80 16.02 -0.44 -19.40
N ALA A 81 14.70 -0.37 -19.15
CA ALA A 81 14.18 0.62 -18.19
C ALA A 81 14.80 0.46 -16.79
N LEU A 82 14.85 -0.77 -16.27
CA LEU A 82 15.57 -1.10 -15.04
C LEU A 82 17.08 -1.21 -15.28
N ALA A 83 17.55 -1.71 -16.43
CA ALA A 83 18.99 -1.82 -16.70
C ALA A 83 19.68 -0.44 -16.75
N ARG A 84 19.02 0.59 -17.32
CA ARG A 84 19.48 1.99 -17.32
C ARG A 84 19.50 2.59 -15.92
N LEU A 85 18.54 2.22 -15.06
CA LEU A 85 18.45 2.66 -13.67
C LEU A 85 19.53 2.01 -12.78
N PHE A 86 19.90 0.76 -13.05
CA PHE A 86 20.88 -0.01 -12.28
C PHE A 86 22.27 -0.12 -12.93
N GLY A 87 22.50 0.58 -14.05
CA GLY A 87 23.82 0.63 -14.71
C GLY A 87 24.27 -0.68 -15.37
N PHE A 88 23.35 -1.60 -15.68
CA PHE A 88 23.69 -2.81 -16.42
C PHE A 88 23.89 -2.46 -17.89
N LYS A 89 25.14 -2.56 -18.35
CA LYS A 89 25.51 -2.44 -19.76
C LYS A 89 24.86 -3.61 -20.50
N GLU A 90 24.01 -3.32 -21.48
CA GLU A 90 23.52 -4.35 -22.40
C GLU A 90 24.74 -5.04 -23.04
N VAL A 91 24.82 -6.36 -22.88
CA VAL A 91 25.85 -7.22 -23.48
C VAL A 91 25.37 -7.67 -24.84
#